data_AF-A0A9D3T1W0-F1
#
_entry.id   AF-A0A9D3T1W0-F1
#
_cell.length_a   1.000
_cell.length_b   1.000
_cell.length_c   1.000
_cell.angle_alpha   90.00
_cell.angle_beta   90.00
_cell.angle_gamma   90.00
#
_symmetry.space_group_name_H-M   'P 1'
#
loop_
_entity.id
_entity.type
_entity.pdbx_description
1 polymer ?
#
loop_
_entity_poly.entity_id
_entity_poly.type
_entity_poly.pdbx_seq_one_letter_code
_entity_poly.pdbx_strand_id
1 'polypeptide(L)'
;MEVLPNPLNRAHQRGRKAERLLAAGEYEEAISCHGEAADLLMEAMNLTQCEQAHLSLELQRNSHITQQRLIREQQKRARREAKSRPLRPAATGERDTPGGERDAQLHPAKAAVAPLAPCSGGRTLKDDKTRLEEQQTTIADLRKLVDFLLTENEKLTCENLRLQAENAQLRKEPLADTPSLSSELWNQPLPAQDSQTQAVPAQWREDEAGEDA
;
A
#
# COMPACT_ATOMS: atom_id res chain seq x y z
N MET A 1 -8.82 36.36 -8.52
CA MET A 1 -8.51 35.55 -7.33
C MET A 1 -8.23 34.14 -7.80
N GLU A 2 -6.99 33.68 -7.70
CA GLU A 2 -6.69 32.25 -7.88
C GLU A 2 -7.30 31.51 -6.69
N VAL A 3 -8.40 30.81 -6.91
CA VAL A 3 -8.96 29.90 -5.91
C VAL A 3 -7.99 28.73 -5.84
N LEU A 4 -7.07 28.77 -4.86
CA LEU A 4 -6.15 27.67 -4.60
C LEU A 4 -6.97 26.38 -4.47
N PRO A 5 -6.66 25.33 -5.27
CA PRO A 5 -7.48 24.14 -5.29
C PRO A 5 -7.46 23.45 -3.92
N ASN A 6 -8.64 23.06 -3.44
CA ASN A 6 -8.85 22.30 -2.21
C ASN A 6 -7.80 21.16 -2.10
N PRO A 7 -7.17 20.94 -0.93
CA PRO A 7 -6.15 19.90 -0.73
C PRO A 7 -6.58 18.52 -1.24
N LEU A 8 -7.87 18.17 -1.11
CA LEU A 8 -8.41 16.92 -1.66
C LEU A 8 -8.30 16.85 -3.19
N ASN A 9 -8.60 17.94 -3.89
CA ASN A 9 -8.47 18.00 -5.36
C ASN A 9 -7.00 17.89 -5.77
N ARG A 10 -6.09 18.55 -5.04
CA ARG A 10 -4.64 18.44 -5.29
C ARG A 10 -4.16 16.99 -5.08
N ALA A 11 -4.64 16.29 -4.05
CA ALA A 11 -4.30 14.89 -3.82
C ALA A 11 -4.71 14.00 -5.01
N HIS A 12 -5.91 14.17 -5.54
CA HIS A 12 -6.36 13.44 -6.74
C HIS A 12 -5.54 13.79 -7.99
N GLN A 13 -5.14 15.05 -8.17
CA GLN A 13 -4.26 15.46 -9.26
C GLN A 13 -2.89 14.77 -9.16
N ARG A 14 -2.33 14.68 -7.95
CA ARG A 14 -1.08 13.95 -7.68
C ARG A 14 -1.24 12.45 -7.97
N GLY A 15 -2.37 11.84 -7.60
CA GLY A 15 -2.69 10.44 -7.94
C GLY A 15 -2.64 10.16 -9.45
N ARG A 16 -3.34 10.98 -10.25
CA ARG A 16 -3.31 10.86 -11.73
C ARG A 16 -1.92 11.11 -12.32
N LYS A 17 -1.12 11.99 -11.70
CA LYS A 17 0.27 12.24 -12.11
C LYS A 17 1.13 11.01 -11.83
N ALA A 18 0.98 10.39 -10.66
CA ALA A 18 1.71 9.17 -10.30
C ALA A 18 1.45 8.03 -11.28
N GLU A 19 0.19 7.81 -11.69
CA GLU A 19 -0.16 6.78 -12.70
C GLU A 19 0.55 7.01 -14.04
N ARG A 20 0.64 8.27 -14.49
CA ARG A 20 1.37 8.63 -15.71
C ARG A 20 2.88 8.38 -15.59
N LEU A 21 3.47 8.71 -14.44
CA LEU A 21 4.88 8.47 -14.17
C LEU A 21 5.20 6.97 -14.09
N LEU A 22 4.30 6.16 -13.52
CA LEU A 22 4.43 4.70 -13.51
C LEU A 22 4.41 4.13 -14.92
N ALA A 23 3.51 4.61 -15.78
CA ALA A 23 3.47 4.20 -17.19
C ALA A 23 4.76 4.57 -17.94
N ALA A 24 5.42 5.66 -17.56
CA ALA A 24 6.72 6.07 -18.09
C ALA A 24 7.92 5.31 -17.48
N GLY A 25 7.72 4.50 -16.43
CA GLY A 25 8.78 3.79 -15.71
C GLY A 25 9.55 4.65 -14.70
N GLU A 26 9.06 5.85 -14.40
CA GLU A 26 9.67 6.79 -13.44
C GLU A 26 9.19 6.48 -12.01
N TYR A 27 9.69 5.37 -11.46
CA TYR A 27 9.22 4.84 -10.18
C TYR A 27 9.43 5.80 -8.99
N GLU A 28 10.56 6.51 -8.92
CA GLU A 28 10.85 7.41 -7.79
C GLU A 28 9.91 8.61 -7.74
N GLU A 29 9.66 9.22 -8.90
CA GLU A 29 8.75 10.37 -9.00
C GLU A 29 7.30 9.95 -8.71
N ALA A 30 6.91 8.75 -9.14
CA ALA A 30 5.60 8.18 -8.80
C ALA A 30 5.44 7.95 -7.28
N ILE A 31 6.48 7.43 -6.61
CA ILE A 31 6.50 7.27 -5.15
C ILE A 31 6.38 8.63 -4.46
N SER A 32 7.13 9.63 -4.91
CA SER A 32 7.05 10.99 -4.38
C SER A 32 5.65 11.58 -4.55
N CYS A 33 5.03 11.43 -5.72
CA CYS A 33 3.66 11.90 -5.96
C CYS A 33 2.63 11.25 -5.03
N HIS A 34 2.77 9.96 -4.71
CA HIS A 34 1.91 9.31 -3.72
C HIS A 34 2.21 9.73 -2.27
N GLY A 35 3.45 10.12 -1.96
CA GLY A 35 3.81 10.76 -0.69
C GLY A 35 3.11 12.11 -0.55
N GLU A 36 3.29 13.00 -1.53
CA GLU A 36 2.63 14.31 -1.56
C GLU A 36 1.10 14.19 -1.51
N ALA A 37 0.51 13.20 -2.19
CA ALA A 37 -0.93 12.95 -2.14
C ALA A 37 -1.40 12.54 -0.73
N ALA A 38 -0.61 11.73 -0.01
CA ALA A 38 -0.91 11.33 1.36
C ALA A 38 -0.83 12.51 2.33
N ASP A 39 0.13 13.42 2.14
CA ASP A 39 0.27 14.64 2.94
C ASP A 39 -0.89 15.61 2.70
N LEU A 40 -1.29 15.79 1.44
CA LEU A 40 -2.46 16.60 1.08
C LEU A 40 -3.78 16.02 1.63
N LEU A 41 -3.90 14.69 1.71
CA LEU A 41 -5.05 14.06 2.37
C LEU A 41 -5.04 14.29 3.87
N MET A 42 -3.87 14.31 4.50
CA MET A 42 -3.73 14.66 5.92
C MET A 42 -4.12 16.12 6.17
N GLU A 43 -3.73 17.05 5.29
CA GLU A 43 -4.21 18.43 5.33
C GLU A 43 -5.74 18.49 5.19
N ALA A 44 -6.32 17.72 4.27
CA ALA A 44 -7.77 17.66 4.10
C ALA A 44 -8.48 17.08 5.34
N MET A 45 -7.90 16.09 6.03
CA MET A 45 -8.40 15.54 7.28
C MET A 45 -8.48 16.61 8.37
N ASN A 46 -7.43 17.41 8.53
CA ASN A 46 -7.38 18.50 9.51
C ASN A 46 -8.40 19.62 9.26
N LEU A 47 -8.87 19.79 8.02
CA LEU A 47 -9.89 20.77 7.65
C LEU A 47 -11.32 20.23 7.74
N THR A 48 -11.46 18.91 7.89
CA THR A 48 -12.76 18.24 7.85
C THR A 48 -13.33 18.14 9.27
N GLN A 49 -14.58 18.56 9.44
CA GLN A 49 -15.30 18.48 10.72
C GLN A 49 -16.23 17.27 10.82
N CYS A 50 -16.38 16.52 9.72
CA CYS A 50 -17.24 15.34 9.65
C CYS A 50 -16.40 14.07 9.85
N GLU A 51 -16.71 13.32 10.91
CA GLU A 51 -16.05 12.05 11.25
C GLU A 51 -16.07 11.03 10.11
N GLN A 52 -17.22 10.90 9.42
CA GLN A 52 -17.35 9.99 8.29
C GLN A 52 -16.38 10.36 7.14
N ALA A 53 -16.26 11.66 6.84
CA ALA A 53 -15.33 12.14 5.83
C ALA A 53 -13.88 11.98 6.28
N HIS A 54 -13.58 12.18 7.58
CA HIS A 54 -12.26 11.92 8.13
C HIS A 54 -11.81 10.46 7.93
N LEU A 55 -12.67 9.49 8.27
CA LEU A 55 -12.42 8.06 8.03
C LEU A 55 -12.22 7.74 6.53
N SER A 56 -13.01 8.35 5.65
CA SER A 56 -12.86 8.17 4.20
C SER A 56 -11.50 8.67 3.69
N LEU A 57 -11.05 9.83 4.19
CA LEU A 57 -9.76 10.41 3.82
C LEU A 57 -8.59 9.58 4.37
N GLU A 58 -8.74 9.02 5.56
CA GLU A 58 -7.76 8.10 6.14
C GLU A 58 -7.58 6.83 5.29
N LEU A 59 -8.69 6.21 4.85
CA LEU A 59 -8.64 5.07 3.95
C LEU A 59 -7.93 5.41 2.63
N GLN A 60 -8.21 6.58 2.06
CA GLN A 60 -7.56 7.04 0.84
C GLN A 60 -6.05 7.30 1.05
N ARG A 61 -5.67 7.87 2.19
CA ARG A 61 -4.27 8.07 2.56
C ARG A 61 -3.54 6.73 2.70
N ASN A 62 -4.16 5.77 3.36
CA ASN A 62 -3.61 4.41 3.53
C ASN A 62 -3.45 3.68 2.19
N SER A 63 -4.37 3.91 1.25
CA SER A 63 -4.22 3.44 -0.14
C SER A 63 -2.96 4.01 -0.79
N HIS A 64 -2.69 5.32 -0.69
CA HIS A 64 -1.46 5.91 -1.24
C HIS A 64 -0.18 5.39 -0.57
N ILE A 65 -0.18 5.15 0.74
CA ILE A 65 0.95 4.52 1.43
C ILE A 65 1.19 3.10 0.89
N THR A 66 0.12 2.34 0.66
CA THR A 66 0.18 1.00 0.08
C THR A 66 0.71 1.05 -1.36
N GLN A 67 0.27 2.01 -2.17
CA GLN A 67 0.78 2.20 -3.53
C GLN A 67 2.30 2.48 -3.53
N GLN A 68 2.80 3.34 -2.63
CA GLN A 68 4.26 3.57 -2.52
C GLN A 68 5.03 2.27 -2.26
N ARG A 69 4.53 1.39 -1.38
CA ARG A 69 5.16 0.09 -1.09
C ARG A 69 5.16 -0.81 -2.32
N LEU A 70 4.02 -0.89 -3.01
CA LEU A 70 3.88 -1.69 -4.23
C LEU A 70 4.85 -1.23 -5.32
N ILE A 71 4.95 0.08 -5.53
CA ILE A 71 5.81 0.67 -6.56
C ILE A 71 7.29 0.42 -6.25
N ARG A 72 7.71 0.56 -4.98
CA ARG A 72 9.09 0.21 -4.55
C ARG A 72 9.43 -1.24 -4.87
N GLU A 73 8.51 -2.17 -4.61
CA GLU A 73 8.70 -3.58 -4.93
C GLU A 73 8.74 -3.84 -6.45
N GLN A 74 7.87 -3.17 -7.23
CA GLN A 74 7.92 -3.24 -8.69
C GLN A 74 9.25 -2.72 -9.24
N GLN A 75 9.75 -1.57 -8.74
CA GLN A 75 11.03 -1.01 -9.12
C GLN A 75 12.18 -1.99 -8.82
N LYS A 76 12.15 -2.64 -7.65
CA LYS A 76 13.15 -3.64 -7.27
C LYS A 76 13.13 -4.85 -8.20
N ARG A 77 11.95 -5.32 -8.63
CA ARG A 77 11.80 -6.39 -9.63
C ARG A 77 12.34 -5.98 -10.99
N ALA A 78 11.96 -4.79 -11.47
CA ALA A 78 12.45 -4.24 -12.73
C ALA A 78 13.98 -4.09 -12.75
N ARG A 79 14.60 -3.66 -11.64
CA ARG A 79 16.07 -3.60 -11.50
C ARG A 79 16.73 -4.98 -11.55
N ARG A 80 16.12 -6.00 -10.94
CA ARG A 80 16.62 -7.39 -10.99
C ARG A 80 16.53 -7.96 -12.40
N GLU A 81 15.41 -7.74 -13.08
CA GLU A 81 15.19 -8.16 -14.47
C GLU A 81 16.13 -7.45 -15.45
N ALA A 82 16.36 -6.14 -15.27
CA ALA A 82 17.34 -5.39 -16.04
C ALA A 82 18.77 -5.92 -15.84
N LYS A 83 19.11 -6.36 -14.60
CA LYS A 83 20.42 -6.92 -14.28
C LYS A 83 20.59 -8.36 -14.76
N SER A 84 19.51 -9.14 -14.83
CA SER A 84 19.52 -10.54 -15.27
C SER A 84 19.25 -10.73 -16.75
N ARG A 85 18.82 -9.70 -17.49
CA ARG A 85 18.61 -9.76 -18.94
C ARG A 85 19.95 -9.99 -19.64
N PRO A 86 20.17 -11.15 -20.29
CA PRO A 86 21.36 -11.37 -21.09
C PRO A 86 21.33 -10.42 -22.27
N LEU A 87 22.43 -9.70 -22.52
CA LEU A 87 22.66 -9.01 -23.78
C LEU A 87 22.56 -10.05 -24.90
N ARG A 88 21.43 -10.07 -25.63
CA ARG A 88 21.41 -10.70 -26.95
C ARG A 88 22.44 -9.93 -27.78
N PRO A 89 23.50 -10.56 -28.31
CA PRO A 89 24.35 -9.87 -29.25
C PRO A 89 23.49 -9.53 -30.48
N ALA A 90 23.37 -8.24 -30.76
CA ALA A 90 22.95 -7.76 -32.06
C ALA A 90 24.04 -8.16 -33.05
N ALA A 91 23.85 -9.29 -33.74
CA ALA A 91 24.63 -9.59 -34.93
C ALA A 91 23.97 -8.88 -36.11
N THR A 92 24.37 -7.63 -36.33
CA THR A 92 24.50 -7.06 -37.67
C THR A 92 25.49 -7.93 -38.45
N GLY A 93 25.09 -8.38 -39.64
CA GLY A 93 25.90 -9.22 -40.50
C GLY A 93 25.29 -9.23 -41.90
N GLU A 94 25.74 -8.26 -42.68
CA GLU A 94 25.47 -8.01 -44.08
C GLU A 94 25.68 -9.27 -44.94
N ARG A 95 24.83 -9.46 -45.96
CA ARG A 95 25.21 -10.23 -47.13
C ARG A 95 24.64 -9.57 -48.37
N ASP A 96 25.55 -9.08 -49.20
CA ASP A 96 25.35 -8.49 -50.52
C ASP A 96 24.32 -9.25 -51.37
N THR A 97 23.45 -8.49 -52.03
CA THR A 97 22.67 -8.96 -53.18
C THR A 97 23.03 -8.08 -54.38
N PRO A 98 23.65 -8.63 -55.45
CA PRO A 98 23.75 -7.92 -56.71
C PRO A 98 22.43 -8.08 -57.48
N GLY A 99 22.06 -7.00 -58.17
CA GLY A 99 20.81 -6.87 -58.91
C GLY A 99 20.58 -7.94 -59.99
N GLY A 100 19.30 -8.15 -60.29
CA GLY A 100 18.84 -9.02 -61.36
C GLY A 100 17.32 -9.03 -61.40
N GLU A 101 16.73 -8.03 -62.05
CA GLU A 101 15.35 -8.03 -62.51
C GLU A 101 15.08 -9.29 -63.35
N ARG A 102 13.97 -10.00 -63.08
CA ARG A 102 13.24 -10.78 -64.08
C ARG A 102 11.84 -11.13 -63.57
N ASP A 103 10.87 -10.71 -64.37
CA ASP A 103 9.43 -10.81 -64.18
C ASP A 103 8.86 -12.24 -64.14
N ALA A 104 7.75 -12.33 -63.41
CA ALA A 104 6.53 -13.09 -63.69
C ALA A 104 6.62 -14.51 -64.30
N GLN A 105 6.27 -15.51 -63.50
CA GLN A 105 5.30 -16.56 -63.90
C GLN A 105 4.78 -17.39 -62.71
N LEU A 106 3.44 -17.48 -62.64
CA LEU A 106 2.63 -18.22 -61.67
C LEU A 106 2.46 -19.68 -62.10
N HIS A 107 2.55 -20.62 -61.15
CA HIS A 107 1.82 -21.91 -61.21
C HIS A 107 1.44 -22.40 -59.80
N PRO A 108 0.18 -22.83 -59.56
CA PRO A 108 -0.24 -23.45 -58.29
C PRO A 108 -0.63 -24.95 -58.43
N ALA A 109 -0.28 -25.78 -57.44
CA ALA A 109 -0.98 -27.03 -56.99
C ALA A 109 -0.20 -27.67 -55.82
N LYS A 110 -0.77 -27.78 -54.60
CA LYS A 110 -1.40 -28.98 -53.94
C LYS A 110 -0.57 -30.28 -54.06
N ALA A 111 -0.35 -31.15 -53.05
CA ALA A 111 -0.64 -31.24 -51.61
C ALA A 111 0.09 -32.51 -51.08
N ALA A 112 0.57 -32.57 -49.83
CA ALA A 112 0.79 -33.82 -49.08
C ALA A 112 0.98 -33.58 -47.56
N VAL A 113 0.59 -34.56 -46.75
CA VAL A 113 0.14 -34.50 -45.34
C VAL A 113 1.16 -35.14 -44.38
N ALA A 114 1.54 -34.41 -43.30
CA ALA A 114 1.89 -34.80 -41.89
C ALA A 114 3.01 -35.85 -41.59
N PRO A 115 3.46 -36.13 -40.33
CA PRO A 115 3.50 -35.39 -39.04
C PRO A 115 4.86 -35.49 -38.26
N LEU A 116 4.94 -34.82 -37.09
CA LEU A 116 5.88 -35.02 -35.93
C LEU A 116 7.36 -34.55 -36.02
N ALA A 117 7.71 -33.53 -35.22
CA ALA A 117 8.62 -33.67 -34.06
C ALA A 117 8.84 -32.32 -33.35
N PRO A 118 8.62 -32.24 -32.02
CA PRO A 118 9.05 -31.12 -31.20
C PRO A 118 10.53 -31.29 -30.81
N CYS A 119 11.41 -30.44 -31.34
CA CYS A 119 12.82 -30.47 -30.98
C CYS A 119 13.08 -29.57 -29.76
N SER A 120 13.22 -30.26 -28.63
CA SER A 120 13.71 -29.79 -27.35
C SER A 120 15.03 -29.00 -27.41
N GLY A 121 15.11 -27.99 -26.53
CA GLY A 121 16.33 -27.68 -25.76
C GLY A 121 17.08 -26.40 -26.14
N GLY A 122 17.29 -25.49 -25.17
CA GLY A 122 18.07 -24.28 -25.46
C GLY A 122 18.56 -23.30 -24.38
N ARG A 123 18.50 -23.61 -23.07
CA ARG A 123 19.29 -23.01 -21.97
C ARG A 123 19.01 -21.55 -21.51
N THR A 124 18.36 -21.45 -20.34
CA THR A 124 18.88 -20.68 -19.17
C THR A 124 18.55 -21.45 -17.89
N LEU A 125 19.39 -22.45 -17.55
CA LEU A 125 19.35 -23.13 -16.25
C LEU A 125 19.87 -22.16 -15.18
N LYS A 126 18.96 -21.50 -14.47
CA LYS A 126 19.17 -21.23 -13.05
C LYS A 126 17.99 -21.89 -12.36
N ASP A 127 18.23 -23.06 -11.79
CA ASP A 127 17.27 -24.08 -11.36
C ASP A 127 15.87 -23.56 -11.00
N ASP A 128 14.94 -23.62 -11.95
CA ASP A 128 13.53 -23.26 -11.72
C ASP A 128 12.93 -24.09 -10.58
N LYS A 129 13.40 -25.33 -10.40
CA LYS A 129 13.05 -26.20 -9.29
C LYS A 129 13.47 -25.60 -7.95
N THR A 130 14.74 -25.22 -7.80
CA THR A 130 15.25 -24.59 -6.57
C THR A 130 14.54 -23.27 -6.29
N ARG A 131 14.25 -22.48 -7.32
CA ARG A 131 13.49 -21.22 -7.15
C ARG A 131 12.07 -21.46 -6.65
N LEU A 132 11.38 -22.48 -7.16
CA LEU A 132 10.04 -22.84 -6.71
C LEU A 132 10.05 -23.37 -5.27
N GLU A 133 11.05 -24.16 -4.90
CA GLU A 133 11.23 -24.66 -3.53
C GLU A 133 11.47 -23.51 -2.54
N GLU A 134 12.33 -22.54 -2.87
CA GLU A 134 12.55 -21.33 -2.06
C GLU A 134 11.29 -20.47 -1.90
N GLN A 135 10.49 -20.35 -2.97
CA GLN A 135 9.21 -19.65 -2.91
C GLN A 135 8.22 -20.39 -2.01
N GLN A 136 8.20 -21.71 -2.08
CA GLN A 136 7.30 -22.53 -1.29
C GLN A 136 7.65 -22.50 0.21
N THR A 137 8.94 -22.50 0.58
CA THR A 137 9.36 -22.30 1.97
C THR A 137 9.01 -20.90 2.48
N THR A 138 9.27 -19.87 1.68
CA THR A 138 8.91 -18.48 2.02
C THR A 138 7.40 -18.34 2.25
N ILE A 139 6.57 -18.93 1.39
CA ILE A 139 5.11 -18.91 1.55
C ILE A 139 4.69 -19.65 2.82
N ALA A 140 5.30 -20.80 3.11
CA ALA A 140 4.99 -21.58 4.31
C ALA A 140 5.35 -20.80 5.60
N ASP A 141 6.49 -20.14 5.62
CA ASP A 141 6.93 -19.37 6.79
C ASP A 141 6.13 -18.09 6.99
N LEU A 142 5.73 -17.42 5.90
CA LEU A 142 4.80 -16.30 5.97
C LEU A 142 3.44 -16.71 6.52
N ARG A 143 2.92 -17.88 6.10
CA ARG A 143 1.66 -18.42 6.66
C ARG A 143 1.77 -18.65 8.17
N LYS A 144 2.84 -19.32 8.62
CA LYS A 144 3.08 -19.53 10.06
C LYS A 144 3.18 -18.22 10.84
N LEU A 145 3.84 -17.21 10.28
CA LEU A 145 3.96 -15.90 10.92
C LEU A 145 2.60 -15.19 11.02
N VAL A 146 1.78 -15.26 9.96
CA VAL A 146 0.42 -14.71 9.98
C VAL A 146 -0.42 -15.42 11.03
N ASP A 147 -0.42 -16.75 11.07
CA ASP A 147 -1.16 -17.52 12.07
C ASP A 147 -0.70 -17.15 13.49
N PHE A 148 0.61 -17.06 13.73
CA PHE A 148 1.16 -16.62 15.01
C PHE A 148 0.69 -15.22 15.39
N LEU A 149 0.78 -14.25 14.48
CA LEU A 149 0.35 -12.87 14.75
C LEU A 149 -1.16 -12.78 15.03
N LEU A 150 -1.97 -13.58 14.33
CA LEU A 150 -3.42 -13.66 14.61
C LEU A 150 -3.66 -14.21 16.01
N THR A 151 -3.01 -15.30 16.40
CA THR A 151 -3.16 -15.87 17.75
C THR A 151 -2.71 -14.90 18.85
N GLU A 152 -1.62 -14.17 18.66
CA GLU A 152 -1.16 -13.20 19.65
C GLU A 152 -2.09 -11.98 19.70
N ASN A 153 -2.66 -11.56 18.57
CA ASN A 153 -3.61 -10.46 18.53
C ASN A 153 -4.92 -10.80 19.25
N GLU A 154 -5.45 -12.01 19.04
CA GLU A 154 -6.62 -12.52 19.77
C GLU A 154 -6.35 -12.55 21.27
N LYS A 155 -5.19 -13.05 21.69
CA LYS A 155 -4.78 -13.10 23.09
C LYS A 155 -4.65 -11.70 23.71
N LEU A 156 -3.99 -10.77 23.02
CA LEU A 156 -3.87 -9.38 23.46
C LEU A 156 -5.23 -8.69 23.56
N THR A 157 -6.15 -9.00 22.65
CA THR A 157 -7.52 -8.47 22.69
C THR A 157 -8.27 -8.97 23.93
N CYS A 158 -8.19 -10.27 24.22
CA CYS A 158 -8.76 -10.84 25.44
C CYS A 158 -8.15 -10.23 26.71
N GLU A 159 -6.83 -10.06 26.75
CA GLU A 159 -6.16 -9.45 27.90
C GLU A 159 -6.54 -7.97 28.05
N ASN A 160 -6.63 -7.22 26.95
CA ASN A 160 -7.04 -5.83 26.97
C ASN A 160 -8.46 -5.69 27.53
N LEU A 161 -9.41 -6.52 27.07
CA LEU A 161 -10.77 -6.54 27.61
C LEU A 161 -10.80 -6.87 29.09
N ARG A 162 -10.00 -7.85 29.55
CA ARG A 162 -9.89 -8.18 30.97
C ARG A 162 -9.35 -7.00 31.78
N LEU A 163 -8.27 -6.38 31.33
CA LEU A 163 -7.66 -5.23 32.00
C LEU A 163 -8.60 -4.02 32.01
N GLN A 164 -9.38 -3.80 30.96
CA GLN A 164 -10.41 -2.77 30.95
C GLN A 164 -11.49 -3.03 31.99
N ALA A 165 -11.95 -4.28 32.13
CA ALA A 165 -12.92 -4.66 33.15
C ALA A 165 -12.35 -4.47 34.58
N GLU A 166 -11.11 -4.88 34.83
CA GLU A 166 -10.41 -4.65 36.11
C GLU A 166 -10.24 -3.16 36.39
N ASN A 167 -9.82 -2.35 35.41
CA ASN A 167 -9.72 -0.89 35.55
C ASN A 167 -11.09 -0.26 35.86
N ALA A 168 -12.16 -0.73 35.21
CA ALA A 168 -13.50 -0.25 35.50
C ALA A 168 -13.96 -0.63 36.92
N GLN A 169 -13.58 -1.80 37.43
CA GLN A 169 -13.85 -2.21 38.80
C GLN A 169 -13.07 -1.39 39.82
N LEU A 170 -11.76 -1.22 39.62
CA LEU A 170 -10.90 -0.42 40.51
C LEU A 170 -11.32 1.05 40.56
N ARG A 171 -11.79 1.61 39.44
CA ARG A 171 -12.37 2.97 39.42
C ARG A 171 -13.71 3.06 40.17
N LYS A 172 -14.44 1.95 40.31
CA LYS A 172 -15.69 1.87 41.06
C LYS A 172 -15.47 1.54 42.54
N GLU A 173 -14.32 0.96 42.90
CA GLU A 173 -13.95 0.74 44.30
C GLU A 173 -13.63 2.10 44.95
N PRO A 174 -14.48 2.62 45.85
CA PRO A 174 -14.10 3.77 46.64
C PRO A 174 -13.09 3.25 47.65
N LEU A 175 -11.83 3.67 47.52
CA LEU A 175 -10.85 3.46 48.57
C LEU A 175 -11.41 4.11 49.84
N ALA A 176 -11.96 3.30 50.74
CA ALA A 176 -12.36 3.75 52.05
C ALA A 176 -11.13 4.43 52.67
N ASP A 177 -11.32 5.69 53.07
CA ASP A 177 -10.38 6.48 53.87
C ASP A 177 -9.20 7.16 53.15
N THR A 178 -9.45 7.86 52.04
CA THR A 178 -8.73 9.13 51.81
C THR A 178 -9.71 10.23 51.38
N PRO A 179 -9.70 11.41 52.02
CA PRO A 179 -10.51 12.53 51.54
C PRO A 179 -10.08 12.88 50.12
N SER A 180 -11.06 12.88 49.22
CA SER A 180 -10.97 13.16 47.79
C SER A 180 -10.29 14.50 47.51
N LEU A 181 -8.95 14.52 47.50
CA LEU A 181 -8.14 15.65 47.04
C LEU A 181 -7.69 15.51 45.59
N SER A 182 -8.03 14.40 44.92
CA SER A 182 -7.67 14.17 43.51
C SER A 182 -8.67 14.77 42.52
N SER A 183 -9.93 14.96 42.90
CA SER A 183 -10.98 15.44 41.97
C SER A 183 -11.07 16.97 41.87
N GLU A 184 -10.64 17.69 42.91
CA GLU A 184 -10.80 19.15 42.98
C GLU A 184 -9.53 19.93 42.59
N LEU A 185 -8.36 19.28 42.60
CA LEU A 185 -7.09 19.94 42.25
C LEU A 185 -6.90 20.10 40.73
N TRP A 186 -7.57 19.28 39.91
CA TRP A 186 -7.46 19.33 38.45
C TRP A 186 -8.61 20.08 37.76
N ASN A 187 -9.57 20.63 38.53
CA ASN A 187 -10.76 21.31 38.01
C ASN A 187 -10.83 22.80 38.39
N GLN A 188 -9.68 23.48 38.57
CA GLN A 188 -9.65 24.94 38.68
C GLN A 188 -9.37 25.59 37.31
N PRO A 189 -10.20 26.53 36.82
CA PRO A 189 -9.86 27.34 35.66
C PRO A 189 -8.71 28.28 36.04
N LEU A 190 -7.56 28.09 35.40
CA LEU A 190 -6.42 28.99 35.52
C LEU A 190 -6.83 30.39 34.99
N PRO A 191 -6.62 31.49 35.73
CA PRO A 191 -6.93 32.82 35.22
C PRO A 191 -6.08 33.13 33.99
N ALA A 192 -6.74 33.61 32.94
CA ALA A 192 -6.14 33.98 31.68
C ALA A 192 -4.99 34.98 31.87
N GLN A 193 -3.77 34.57 31.50
CA GLN A 193 -2.75 35.46 30.95
C GLN A 193 -2.00 34.76 29.81
N ASP A 194 -1.73 35.56 28.78
CA ASP A 194 -1.38 35.19 27.42
C ASP A 194 -0.19 34.22 27.29
N SER A 195 -0.34 33.22 26.41
CA SER A 195 0.62 32.84 25.35
C SER A 195 0.40 31.39 24.90
N GLN A 196 0.18 31.21 23.60
CA GLN A 196 0.59 30.04 22.80
C GLN A 196 -0.01 28.65 23.08
N THR A 197 -0.59 28.11 21.99
CA THR A 197 -0.65 26.68 21.61
C THR A 197 -1.88 25.85 22.05
N GLN A 198 -2.83 25.78 21.11
CA GLN A 198 -3.51 24.58 20.57
C GLN A 198 -3.79 23.39 21.51
N ALA A 199 -5.07 23.13 21.78
CA ALA A 199 -5.59 21.83 22.17
C ALA A 199 -6.97 21.57 21.52
N VAL A 200 -7.11 20.38 20.95
CA VAL A 200 -8.39 19.78 20.50
C VAL A 200 -8.96 18.96 21.68
N PRO A 201 -10.27 19.02 21.98
CA PRO A 201 -10.91 18.06 22.88
C PRO A 201 -11.40 16.83 22.11
N ALA A 202 -11.00 15.65 22.57
CA ALA A 202 -11.62 14.37 22.27
C ALA A 202 -12.88 14.21 23.13
N GLN A 203 -14.05 13.99 22.50
CA GLN A 203 -15.27 13.68 23.23
C GLN A 203 -16.14 12.70 22.42
N TRP A 204 -15.92 11.41 22.63
CA TRP A 204 -16.92 10.37 22.33
C TRP A 204 -17.62 10.02 23.64
N ARG A 205 -18.87 10.47 23.71
CA ARG A 205 -19.86 10.13 24.73
C ARG A 205 -20.51 8.81 24.29
N GLU A 206 -20.47 7.81 25.16
CA GLU A 206 -21.34 6.64 25.10
C GLU A 206 -22.76 7.11 25.40
N ASP A 207 -23.72 6.79 24.53
CA ASP A 207 -25.14 6.82 24.87
C ASP A 207 -25.73 5.44 24.57
N GLU A 208 -26.33 4.91 25.63
CA GLU A 208 -26.94 3.61 25.82
C GLU A 208 -28.25 3.43 25.03
N ALA A 209 -28.65 2.16 25.02
CA ALA A 209 -29.77 1.54 24.34
C ALA A 209 -31.18 2.02 24.76
N GLY A 210 -32.13 1.61 23.93
CA GLY A 210 -33.54 1.35 24.28
C GLY A 210 -34.35 1.13 23.00
N GLU A 211 -35.33 0.24 22.90
CA GLU A 211 -35.80 -0.89 23.70
C GLU A 211 -36.82 -1.60 22.79
N ASP A 212 -37.06 -2.88 23.00
CA ASP A 212 -37.95 -3.77 22.24
C ASP A 212 -39.40 -3.27 22.06
N ALA A 213 -39.95 -3.55 20.86
CA ALA A 213 -41.35 -3.95 20.64
C ALA A 213 -41.49 -4.67 19.28
#